data_AF-A0A930PW19-F1
#
_entry.id   AF-A0A930PW19-F1
#
_cell.length_a   1.000
_cell.length_b   1.000
_cell.length_c   1.000
_cell.angle_alpha   90.00
_cell.angle_beta   90.00
_cell.angle_gamma   90.00
#
_symmetry.space_group_name_H-M   'P 1'
#
loop_
_entity.id
_entity.type
_entity.pdbx_description
1 polymer ?
#
loop_
_entity_poly.entity_id
_entity_poly.type
_entity_poly.pdbx_seq_one_letter_code
_entity_poly.pdbx_strand_id
1 'polypeptide(L)'
;MTTPLLDSNGKLNGESVRYVAIGDSFTEGVGDVDRRRPNSLRGWADRVAEGLGAVDPQAQYANLAIRGRLLIPILEEQLPAALDLKPNLVTFYGGGNDIMRPNVDIDQLMTHVDDSFATLRGEGIEVLTVTGL
;
A
#
# COMPACT_ATOMS: atom_id res chain seq x y z
N MET A 1 -10.11 -15.63 16.98
CA MET A 1 -8.65 -15.39 16.89
C MET A 1 -8.34 -15.23 15.42
N THR A 2 -7.87 -14.07 14.99
CA THR A 2 -7.39 -13.85 13.61
C THR A 2 -6.06 -14.57 13.44
N THR A 3 -5.93 -15.37 12.39
CA THR A 3 -4.65 -15.97 12.00
C THR A 3 -3.62 -14.86 11.80
N PRO A 4 -2.43 -14.94 12.39
CA PRO A 4 -1.36 -13.99 12.13
C PRO A 4 -1.03 -13.95 10.63
N LEU A 5 -0.81 -12.74 10.10
CA LEU A 5 -0.45 -12.57 8.70
C LEU A 5 0.89 -13.24 8.36
N LEU A 6 1.86 -13.14 9.28
CA LEU A 6 3.17 -13.75 9.15
C LEU A 6 3.26 -15.02 10.00
N ASP A 7 4.01 -16.00 9.51
CA ASP A 7 4.35 -17.19 10.28
C ASP A 7 5.39 -16.89 11.39
N SER A 8 5.75 -17.91 12.17
CA SER A 8 6.71 -17.78 13.27
C SER A 8 8.12 -17.37 12.83
N ASN A 9 8.42 -17.44 11.53
CA ASN A 9 9.69 -17.04 10.93
C ASN A 9 9.60 -15.66 10.26
N GLY A 10 8.50 -14.93 10.45
CA GLY A 10 8.28 -13.61 9.84
C GLY A 10 7.93 -13.66 8.36
N LYS A 11 7.58 -14.84 7.82
CA LYS A 11 7.30 -15.04 6.40
C LYS A 11 5.81 -14.94 6.10
N LEU A 12 5.48 -14.45 4.91
CA LEU A 12 4.11 -14.44 4.41
C LEU A 12 3.91 -15.68 3.53
N ASN A 13 3.03 -16.59 3.94
CA ASN A 13 2.78 -17.87 3.24
C ASN A 13 4.07 -18.69 2.98
N GLY A 14 5.04 -18.63 3.90
CA GLY A 14 6.33 -19.31 3.79
C GLY A 14 7.38 -18.61 2.92
N GLU A 15 7.06 -17.46 2.32
CA GLU A 15 7.97 -16.67 1.51
C GLU A 15 8.44 -15.40 2.21
N SER A 16 9.62 -14.91 1.80
CA SER A 16 10.06 -13.57 2.20
C SER A 16 9.13 -12.48 1.70
N VAL A 17 8.90 -11.48 2.53
CA VAL A 17 7.94 -10.42 2.26
C VAL A 17 8.48 -9.51 1.15
N ARG A 18 7.70 -9.34 0.10
CA ARG A 18 7.89 -8.35 -0.96
C ARG A 18 6.73 -7.39 -0.88
N TYR A 19 6.98 -6.30 -0.16
CA TYR A 19 5.97 -5.32 0.21
C TYR A 19 6.01 -4.11 -0.73
N VAL A 20 4.87 -3.79 -1.37
CA VAL A 20 4.70 -2.56 -2.13
C VAL A 20 3.57 -1.72 -1.53
N ALA A 21 3.86 -0.45 -1.24
CA ALA A 21 2.87 0.51 -0.77
C ALA A 21 2.42 1.41 -1.92
N ILE A 22 1.11 1.49 -2.16
CA ILE A 22 0.49 2.41 -3.13
C ILE A 22 -0.49 3.35 -2.43
N GLY A 23 -0.60 4.57 -2.93
CA GLY A 23 -1.53 5.55 -2.38
C GLY A 23 -1.20 7.02 -2.63
N ASP A 24 -1.70 7.84 -1.71
CA ASP A 24 -1.54 9.30 -1.73
C ASP A 24 -0.48 9.81 -0.72
N SER A 25 -0.58 11.08 -0.31
CA SER A 25 0.32 11.72 0.66
C SER A 25 0.42 10.99 2.00
N PHE A 26 -0.64 10.31 2.44
CA PHE A 26 -0.61 9.57 3.70
C PHE A 26 0.34 8.38 3.59
N THR A 27 0.27 7.63 2.49
CA THR A 27 1.21 6.53 2.19
C THR A 27 2.62 7.02 1.86
N GLU A 28 2.75 8.16 1.17
CA GLU A 28 4.07 8.80 0.93
C GLU A 28 4.79 9.13 2.26
N GLY A 29 4.02 9.40 3.32
CA GLY A 29 4.52 9.63 4.67
C GLY A 29 4.41 11.06 5.18
N VAL A 30 3.58 11.89 4.53
CA VAL A 30 3.32 13.26 4.99
C VAL A 30 2.81 13.25 6.43
N GLY A 31 3.49 14.00 7.29
CA GLY A 31 3.21 14.04 8.74
C GLY A 31 4.33 13.45 9.61
N ASP A 32 5.23 12.63 9.04
CA ASP A 32 6.38 12.05 9.75
C ASP A 32 7.69 12.41 9.03
N VAL A 33 8.19 13.62 9.32
CA VAL A 33 9.37 14.21 8.68
C VAL A 33 10.66 13.55 9.16
N ASP A 34 11.48 13.09 8.22
CA ASP A 34 12.85 12.62 8.47
C ASP A 34 13.79 13.08 7.36
N ARG A 35 14.56 14.14 7.63
CA ARG A 35 15.46 14.78 6.66
C ARG A 35 16.59 13.89 6.15
N ARG A 36 16.81 12.72 6.76
CA ARG A 36 17.82 11.75 6.31
C ARG A 36 17.31 10.88 5.16
N ARG A 37 16.00 10.86 4.92
CA ARG A 37 15.37 10.10 3.84
C ARG A 37 15.38 10.92 2.53
N PRO A 38 15.47 10.28 1.35
CA PRO A 38 15.53 10.99 0.06
C PRO A 38 14.37 11.97 -0.19
N ASN A 39 13.14 11.61 0.21
CA ASN A 39 11.95 12.45 0.11
C ASN A 39 11.67 13.28 1.38
N SER A 40 12.59 13.26 2.35
CA SER A 40 12.45 13.88 3.68
C SER A 40 11.27 13.39 4.53
N LEU A 41 10.70 12.23 4.21
CA LEU A 41 9.57 11.62 4.90
C LEU A 41 9.92 10.18 5.28
N ARG A 42 9.39 9.71 6.41
CA ARG A 42 9.42 8.30 6.80
C ARG A 42 8.03 7.71 6.62
N GLY A 43 7.03 8.22 7.35
CA GLY A 43 5.65 7.77 7.17
C GLY A 43 5.35 6.41 7.76
N TRP A 44 4.07 6.03 7.70
CA TRP A 44 3.60 4.77 8.27
C TRP A 44 4.05 3.56 7.45
N ALA A 45 4.06 3.68 6.11
CA ALA A 45 4.43 2.58 5.22
C ALA A 45 5.88 2.15 5.44
N ASP A 46 6.81 3.11 5.59
CA ASP A 46 8.21 2.79 5.88
C ASP A 46 8.39 2.18 7.27
N ARG A 47 7.59 2.59 8.26
CA ARG A 47 7.62 1.98 9.60
C ARG A 47 7.15 0.54 9.59
N VAL A 48 6.13 0.23 8.78
CA VAL A 48 5.71 -1.16 8.54
C VAL A 48 6.85 -1.94 7.88
N ALA A 49 7.50 -1.37 6.85
CA ALA A 49 8.63 -2.01 6.18
C ALA A 49 9.81 -2.26 7.12
N GLU A 50 10.14 -1.33 8.02
CA GLU A 50 11.17 -1.50 9.05
C GLU A 50 10.80 -2.62 10.04
N GLY A 51 9.53 -2.70 10.45
CA GLY A 51 9.02 -3.77 11.30
C GLY A 51 9.09 -5.15 10.63
N LEU A 52 8.73 -5.22 9.34
CA LEU A 52 8.86 -6.41 8.52
C LEU A 52 10.34 -6.82 8.39
N GLY A 53 11.24 -5.88 8.09
CA GLY A 53 12.68 -6.15 7.98
C GLY A 53 13.34 -6.61 9.28
N ALA A 54 12.77 -6.23 10.43
CA ALA A 54 13.25 -6.68 11.73
C ALA A 54 12.95 -8.17 12.02
N VAL A 55 11.90 -8.73 11.40
CA VAL A 55 11.50 -10.14 11.57
C VAL A 55 11.84 -11.01 10.35
N ASP A 56 11.88 -10.41 9.15
CA ASP A 56 12.32 -11.01 7.91
C ASP A 56 13.49 -10.21 7.31
N PRO A 57 14.75 -10.61 7.57
CA PRO A 57 15.94 -9.91 7.05
C PRO A 57 16.07 -9.92 5.53
N GLN A 58 15.24 -10.67 4.81
CA GLN A 58 15.20 -10.72 3.35
C GLN A 58 13.99 -9.97 2.78
N ALA A 59 13.23 -9.28 3.62
CA ALA A 59 12.09 -8.49 3.16
C ALA A 59 12.54 -7.38 2.19
N GLN A 60 11.75 -7.19 1.13
CA GLN A 60 11.92 -6.14 0.13
C GLN A 60 10.77 -5.15 0.23
N TYR A 61 11.06 -3.88 -0.03
CA TYR A 61 10.08 -2.81 0.11
C TYR A 61 10.20 -1.76 -1.00
N ALA A 62 9.07 -1.32 -1.53
CA ALA A 62 8.95 -0.13 -2.35
C ALA A 62 7.71 0.70 -1.96
N ASN A 63 7.88 2.02 -1.92
CA ASN A 63 6.78 2.96 -1.77
C ASN A 63 6.57 3.68 -3.11
N LEU A 64 5.42 3.48 -3.74
CA LEU A 64 5.07 4.09 -5.03
C LEU A 64 4.08 5.25 -4.87
N ALA A 65 3.73 5.61 -3.64
CA ALA A 65 2.74 6.64 -3.38
C ALA A 65 3.20 8.02 -3.83
N ILE A 66 2.25 8.81 -4.33
CA ILE A 66 2.48 10.17 -4.82
C ILE A 66 1.49 11.09 -4.12
N ARG A 67 1.98 12.14 -3.48
CA ARG A 67 1.12 13.14 -2.80
C ARG A 67 0.05 13.73 -3.70
N GLY A 68 -1.11 13.98 -3.09
CA GLY A 68 -2.24 14.64 -3.74
C GLY A 68 -2.89 13.84 -4.86
N ARG A 69 -2.52 12.56 -5.06
CA ARG A 69 -3.16 11.71 -6.05
C ARG A 69 -4.58 11.35 -5.62
N LEU A 70 -5.44 11.33 -6.64
CA LEU A 70 -6.79 10.80 -6.57
C LEU A 70 -6.77 9.29 -6.79
N LEU A 71 -7.89 8.65 -6.50
CA LEU A 71 -8.04 7.21 -6.64
C LEU A 71 -7.67 6.71 -8.05
N ILE A 72 -8.30 7.24 -9.09
CA ILE A 72 -8.12 6.73 -10.46
C ILE A 72 -6.65 6.79 -10.92
N PRO A 73 -5.91 7.91 -10.78
CA PRO A 73 -4.48 7.94 -11.04
C PRO A 73 -3.64 6.95 -10.21
N ILE A 74 -4.01 6.65 -8.95
CA ILE A 74 -3.33 5.61 -8.17
C ILE A 74 -3.51 4.25 -8.87
N LEU A 75 -4.74 3.93 -9.29
CA LEU A 75 -5.07 2.67 -9.93
C LEU A 75 -4.49 2.55 -11.35
N GLU A 76 -4.38 3.64 -12.09
CA GLU A 76 -3.85 3.63 -13.46
C GLU A 76 -2.32 3.68 -13.51
N GLU A 77 -1.66 4.36 -12.56
CA GLU A 77 -0.20 4.56 -12.59
C GLU A 77 0.53 3.63 -11.61
N GLN A 78 0.07 3.52 -10.36
CA GLN A 78 0.81 2.84 -9.30
C GLN A 78 0.50 1.34 -9.23
N LEU A 79 -0.75 0.94 -9.48
CA LEU A 79 -1.14 -0.48 -9.41
C LEU A 79 -0.42 -1.34 -10.46
N PRO A 80 -0.32 -0.96 -11.75
CA PRO A 80 0.45 -1.73 -12.73
C PRO A 80 1.94 -1.80 -12.35
N ALA A 81 2.52 -0.69 -11.90
CA ALA A 81 3.90 -0.65 -11.45
C ALA A 81 4.13 -1.53 -10.20
N ALA A 82 3.15 -1.61 -9.30
CA ALA A 82 3.20 -2.52 -8.17
C ALA A 82 3.18 -3.99 -8.63
N LEU A 83 2.31 -4.35 -9.57
CA LEU A 83 2.23 -5.70 -10.14
C LEU A 83 3.55 -6.12 -10.81
N ASP A 84 4.21 -5.21 -11.53
CA ASP A 84 5.51 -5.47 -12.19
C ASP A 84 6.62 -5.83 -11.20
N LEU A 85 6.54 -5.34 -9.95
CA LEU A 85 7.47 -5.68 -8.86
C LEU A 85 7.20 -7.06 -8.24
N LYS A 86 6.12 -7.75 -8.64
CA LYS A 86 5.73 -9.08 -8.15
C LYS A 86 5.68 -9.18 -6.61
N PRO A 87 4.97 -8.28 -5.91
CA PRO A 87 4.84 -8.32 -4.46
C PRO A 87 4.10 -9.59 -4.02
N ASN A 88 4.21 -9.92 -2.74
CA ASN A 88 3.27 -10.81 -2.07
C ASN A 88 2.43 -10.07 -1.02
N LEU A 89 2.74 -8.80 -0.75
CA LEU A 89 1.98 -7.91 0.10
C LEU A 89 1.85 -6.55 -0.57
N VAL A 90 0.62 -6.06 -0.72
CA VAL A 90 0.35 -4.68 -1.12
C VAL A 90 -0.41 -3.99 -0.01
N THR A 91 0.03 -2.77 0.33
CA THR A 91 -0.83 -1.85 1.07
C THR A 91 -1.42 -0.81 0.15
N PHE A 92 -2.69 -0.49 0.39
CA PHE A 92 -3.42 0.49 -0.38
C PHE A 92 -4.05 1.54 0.55
N TYR A 93 -3.89 2.81 0.20
CA TYR A 93 -4.67 3.91 0.77
C TYR A 93 -4.88 4.99 -0.29
N GLY A 94 -6.14 5.27 -0.63
CA GLY A 94 -6.50 6.28 -1.61
C GLY A 94 -7.97 6.66 -1.49
N GLY A 95 -8.37 7.74 -2.18
CA GLY A 95 -9.75 8.23 -2.19
C GLY A 95 -10.06 9.34 -1.17
N GLY A 96 -9.18 9.58 -0.19
CA GLY A 96 -9.34 10.71 0.74
C GLY A 96 -9.35 12.07 0.02
N ASN A 97 -8.53 12.22 -1.02
CA ASN A 97 -8.51 13.43 -1.86
C ASN A 97 -9.78 13.56 -2.73
N ASP A 98 -10.42 12.44 -3.08
CA ASP A 98 -11.62 12.41 -3.92
C ASP A 98 -12.86 12.84 -3.12
N ILE A 99 -13.02 12.37 -1.87
CA ILE A 99 -14.16 12.73 -1.00
C ILE A 99 -14.24 14.24 -0.76
N MET A 100 -13.09 14.91 -0.72
CA MET A 100 -13.03 16.36 -0.49
C MET A 100 -13.51 17.17 -1.70
N ARG A 101 -13.77 16.54 -2.85
CA ARG A 101 -14.23 17.22 -4.07
C ARG A 101 -15.76 17.24 -4.17
N PRO A 102 -16.36 18.31 -4.72
CA PRO A 102 -17.79 18.34 -4.99
C PRO A 102 -18.22 17.24 -5.96
N ASN A 103 -19.42 16.68 -5.78
CA ASN A 103 -20.07 15.72 -6.68
C ASN A 103 -19.28 14.42 -6.92
N VAL A 104 -18.51 13.97 -5.93
CA VAL A 104 -17.85 12.66 -5.99
C VAL A 104 -18.88 11.53 -5.96
N ASP A 105 -18.73 10.56 -6.86
CA ASP A 105 -19.50 9.31 -6.85
C ASP A 105 -18.72 8.25 -6.07
N ILE A 106 -19.05 8.09 -4.79
CA ILE A 106 -18.33 7.18 -3.88
C ILE A 106 -18.54 5.72 -4.29
N ASP A 107 -19.75 5.37 -4.74
CA ASP A 107 -20.08 3.99 -5.13
C ASP A 107 -19.28 3.57 -6.37
N GLN A 108 -19.12 4.49 -7.33
CA GLN A 108 -18.25 4.27 -8.49
C GLN A 108 -16.78 4.09 -8.06
N LEU A 109 -16.28 4.93 -7.15
CA LEU A 109 -14.91 4.80 -6.64
C LEU A 109 -14.69 3.46 -5.94
N MET A 110 -15.64 3.01 -5.11
CA MET A 110 -15.57 1.71 -4.44
C MET A 110 -15.56 0.55 -5.42
N THR A 111 -16.34 0.62 -6.50
CA THR A 111 -16.30 -0.39 -7.57
C THR A 111 -14.89 -0.54 -8.15
N HIS A 112 -14.19 0.57 -8.40
CA HIS A 112 -12.81 0.53 -8.90
C HIS A 112 -11.81 -0.02 -7.86
N VAL A 113 -12.00 0.27 -6.57
CA VAL A 113 -11.19 -0.32 -5.49
C VAL A 113 -11.40 -1.83 -5.43
N ASP A 114 -12.65 -2.29 -5.47
CA ASP A 114 -13.00 -3.71 -5.40
C ASP A 114 -12.41 -4.48 -6.58
N ASP A 115 -12.51 -3.96 -7.80
CA ASP A 115 -11.90 -4.54 -9.00
C ASP A 115 -10.36 -4.64 -8.88
N SER A 116 -9.74 -3.62 -8.30
CA SER A 116 -8.29 -3.58 -8.08
C SER A 116 -7.84 -4.60 -7.03
N PHE A 117 -8.61 -4.74 -5.94
CA PHE A 117 -8.35 -5.74 -4.91
C PHE A 117 -8.59 -7.16 -5.42
N ALA A 118 -9.63 -7.36 -6.24
CA ALA A 118 -9.86 -8.64 -6.92
C ALA A 118 -8.69 -9.00 -7.84
N THR A 119 -8.15 -8.03 -8.58
CA THR A 119 -6.96 -8.22 -9.44
C THR A 119 -5.74 -8.65 -8.61
N LEU A 120 -5.40 -7.90 -7.56
CA LEU A 120 -4.26 -8.23 -6.68
C LEU A 120 -4.41 -9.61 -6.05
N ARG A 121 -5.58 -9.92 -5.48
CA ARG A 121 -5.84 -11.23 -4.86
C ARG A 121 -5.85 -12.37 -5.86
N GLY A 122 -6.29 -12.12 -7.09
CA GLY A 122 -6.22 -13.10 -8.19
C GLY A 122 -4.79 -13.54 -8.52
N GLU A 123 -3.82 -12.66 -8.30
CA GLU A 123 -2.38 -12.93 -8.43
C GLU A 123 -1.76 -13.54 -7.15
N GLY A 124 -2.58 -13.86 -6.14
CA GLY A 124 -2.11 -14.40 -4.86
C GLY A 124 -1.46 -13.37 -3.93
N ILE A 125 -1.68 -12.07 -4.18
CA ILE A 125 -1.12 -10.97 -3.39
C ILE A 125 -2.04 -10.70 -2.19
N GLU A 126 -1.47 -10.65 -1.00
CA GLU A 126 -2.21 -10.20 0.18
C GLU A 126 -2.40 -8.68 0.12
N VAL A 127 -3.61 -8.22 0.40
CA VAL A 127 -3.96 -6.78 0.34
C VAL A 127 -4.37 -6.30 1.73
N LEU A 128 -3.60 -5.36 2.27
CA LEU A 128 -3.95 -4.62 3.48
C LEU A 128 -4.38 -3.21 3.09
N THR A 129 -5.56 -2.79 3.55
CA THR A 129 -6.04 -1.42 3.35
C THR A 129 -6.20 -0.71 4.69
N VAL A 130 -5.96 0.60 4.70
CA VAL A 130 -6.34 1.46 5.83
C VAL A 130 -7.60 2.19 5.40
N THR A 131 -8.70 1.98 6.12
CA THR A 131 -10.00 2.56 5.75
C THR A 131 -10.06 4.04 6.14
N GLY A 132 -10.12 4.91 5.14
CA GLY A 132 -10.48 6.34 5.27
C GLY A 132 -11.73 6.72 4.46
N LEU A 133 -12.35 5.73 3.82
CA LEU A 133 -13.62 5.71 3.11
C LEU A 133 -14.55 4.72 3.79
#